data_AF-A0A1G7WDJ5-F1
#
_entry.id   AF-A0A1G7WDJ5-F1
#
_cell.length_a   1.000
_cell.length_b   1.000
_cell.length_c   1.000
_cell.angle_alpha   90.00
_cell.angle_beta   90.00
_cell.angle_gamma   90.00
#
_symmetry.space_group_name_H-M   'P 1'
#
loop_
_entity.id
_entity.type
_entity.pdbx_description
1 polymer ?
#
loop_
_entity_poly.entity_id
_entity_poly.type
_entity_poly.pdbx_seq_one_letter_code
_entity_poly.pdbx_strand_id
1 'polypeptide(L)' 'MSTRDETGKAPVALVVVAWLWVGIPFLYGLMQLIVKIPALFGG' A
#
# COMPACT_ATOMS: atom_id res chain seq x y z
N MET A 1 -20.83 -11.88 33.18
CA MET A 1 -19.44 -11.44 32.87
C MET A 1 -19.46 -10.87 31.45
N SER A 2 -19.76 -9.58 31.30
CA SER A 2 -19.82 -8.95 29.98
C SER A 2 -18.39 -8.54 29.61
N THR A 3 -17.75 -9.33 28.75
CA THR A 3 -16.45 -9.00 28.18
C THR A 3 -16.65 -7.82 27.25
N ARG A 4 -16.10 -6.68 27.68
CA ARG A 4 -16.05 -5.39 27.00
C ARG A 4 -15.91 -5.54 25.49
N ASP A 5 -16.72 -4.75 24.77
CA ASP A 5 -16.48 -4.33 23.40
C ASP A 5 -15.19 -3.51 23.31
N GLU A 6 -14.05 -4.14 23.56
CA GLU A 6 -12.72 -3.64 23.19
C GLU A 6 -12.57 -3.84 21.67
N THR A 7 -13.51 -3.33 20.88
CA THR A 7 -13.24 -3.10 19.45
C THR A 7 -12.22 -1.98 19.39
N GLY A 8 -10.96 -2.34 19.63
CA GLY A 8 -9.80 -1.49 19.42
C GLY A 8 -9.68 -1.25 17.92
N LYS A 9 -10.50 -0.34 17.39
CA LYS A 9 -10.33 0.19 16.03
C LYS A 9 -8.92 0.72 15.96
N ALA A 10 -8.06 0.04 15.20
CA ALA A 10 -6.73 0.53 14.91
C ALA A 10 -6.87 2.00 14.44
N PRO A 11 -6.12 2.95 15.03
CA PRO A 11 -6.18 4.34 14.62
C PRO A 11 -6.06 4.42 13.10
N VAL A 12 -6.99 5.11 12.44
CA VAL A 12 -7.00 5.26 10.97
C VAL A 12 -5.64 5.74 10.46
N ALA A 13 -4.96 6.59 11.23
CA ALA A 13 -3.60 7.03 10.95
C ALA A 13 -2.60 5.87 10.83
N LEU A 14 -2.66 4.86 11.73
CA LEU A 14 -1.78 3.69 11.65
C LEU A 14 -2.09 2.83 10.42
N VAL A 15 -3.36 2.69 10.06
CA VAL A 15 -3.77 1.97 8.85
C VAL A 15 -3.24 2.68 7.60
N VAL A 16 -3.36 4.01 7.54
CA VAL A 16 -2.83 4.83 6.44
C VAL A 16 -1.31 4.71 6.36
N VAL A 17 -0.59 4.82 7.48
CA VAL A 17 0.88 4.68 7.49
C VAL A 17 1.31 3.29 7.03
N ALA A 18 0.64 2.24 7.48
CA ALA A 18 0.92 0.87 7.06
C ALA A 18 0.69 0.68 5.56
N TRP A 19 -0.38 1.26 5.00
CA TRP A 19 -0.65 1.20 3.57
C TRP A 19 0.27 2.08 2.74
N LEU A 20 0.69 3.25 3.24
CA LEU A 20 1.67 4.10 2.56
C LEU A 20 3.03 3.41 2.44
N TRP A 21 3.44 2.68 3.49
CA TRP A 21 4.67 1.88 3.46
C TRP A 21 4.68 0.86 2.29
N VAL A 22 3.53 0.25 1.98
CA VAL A 22 3.40 -0.71 0.88
C VAL A 22 3.15 0.01 -0.46
N GLY A 23 2.29 1.02 -0.45
CA GLY A 23 1.82 1.74 -1.62
C GLY A 23 2.92 2.56 -2.30
N ILE A 24 3.80 3.22 -1.54
CA ILE A 24 4.92 4.02 -2.08
C ILE A 24 5.86 3.15 -2.94
N PRO A 25 6.48 2.08 -2.41
CA PRO A 25 7.38 1.23 -3.21
C PRO A 25 6.65 0.51 -4.34
N PHE A 26 5.39 0.08 -4.14
CA PHE A 26 4.58 -0.51 -5.20
C PHE A 26 4.35 0.45 -6.37
N LEU A 27 3.94 1.69 -6.08
CA LEU A 27 3.67 2.71 -7.09
C LEU A 27 4.96 3.09 -7.84
N TYR A 28 6.09 3.15 -7.14
CA TYR A 28 7.40 3.33 -7.78
C TYR A 28 7.74 2.18 -8.74
N GLY A 29 7.49 0.93 -8.33
CA GLY A 29 7.63 -0.23 -9.20
C GLY A 29 6.71 -0.18 -10.43
N LEU A 30 5.46 0.24 -10.26
CA LEU A 30 4.51 0.42 -11.36
C LEU A 30 4.97 1.50 -12.34
N MET A 31 5.47 2.64 -11.83
CA MET A 31 6.05 3.70 -12.67
C MET A 31 7.25 3.19 -13.47
N GLN A 32 8.14 2.44 -12.84
CA GLN A 32 9.27 1.82 -13.55
C GLN A 32 8.81 0.82 -14.60
N LEU A 33 7.78 0.01 -14.30
CA LEU A 33 7.23 -0.95 -15.25
C LEU A 33 6.69 -0.23 -16.48
N ILE A 34 5.89 0.82 -16.28
CA ILE A 34 5.35 1.64 -17.39
C ILE A 34 6.47 2.20 -18.26
N VAL A 35 7.54 2.73 -17.66
CA VAL A 35 8.71 3.25 -18.39
C VAL A 35 9.45 2.14 -19.14
N LYS A 36 9.50 0.92 -18.59
CA LYS A 36 10.21 -0.22 -19.18
C LYS A 36 9.39 -0.94 -20.26
N ILE A 37 8.06 -0.85 -20.26
CA ILE A 37 7.20 -1.51 -21.27
C ILE A 37 7.61 -1.12 -22.70
N PRO A 38 7.75 0.17 -23.08
CA PRO A 38 8.22 0.53 -24.42
C PRO A 38 9.64 0.03 -24.72
N ALA A 39 10.53 -0.04 -23.74
CA ALA A 39 11.89 -0.56 -23.93
C ALA A 39 11.94 -2.08 -24.13
N LEU A 40 10.98 -2.82 -23.55
CA LEU A 40 10.89 -4.28 -23.65
C LEU A 40 10.07 -4.75 -24.86
N PHE A 41 9.13 -3.93 -25.33
CA PHE A 41 8.15 -4.32 -26.35
C PHE A 41 8.05 -3.37 -27.55
N GLY A 42 8.77 -2.25 -27.56
CA GLY A 42 8.77 -1.27 -28.66
C GLY A 42 9.91 -1.44 -29.66
N GLY A 43 10.60 -2.59 -29.61
CA GLY A 43 11.48 -3.05 -30.68
C GLY A 43 10.68 -3.53 -31.89
#